data_AF-A0A1A8B9L9-F1
#
_entry.id   AF-A0A1A8B9L9-F1
#
_cell.length_a   1.000
_cell.length_b   1.000
_cell.length_c   1.000
_cell.angle_alpha   90.00
_cell.angle_beta   90.00
_cell.angle_gamma   90.00
#
_symmetry.space_group_name_H-M   'P 1'
#
loop_
_entity.id
_entity.type
_entity.pdbx_description
1 polymer ?
#
loop_
_entity_poly.entity_id
_entity_poly.type
_entity_poly.pdbx_seq_one_letter_code
_entity_poly.pdbx_strand_id
1 'polypeptide(L)'
;SSSSSNKYKLKKQVTEEEMYQLRLKINGRERKRMHDLNLAMDGLREVMPYAHGPSVRKLSKIATLLLARNYILMLTSSLDEMKRLVGEIY
;
A
#
# COMPACT_ATOMS: atom_id res chain seq x y z
N SER A 1 28.87 54.06 -17.83
CA SER A 1 28.76 53.23 -16.60
C SER A 1 27.37 53.44 -16.04
N SER A 2 26.57 52.46 -15.66
CA SER A 2 26.81 51.03 -15.41
C SER A 2 25.42 50.39 -15.35
N SER A 3 25.28 49.28 -16.07
CA SER A 3 24.10 48.43 -16.12
C SER A 3 23.78 47.84 -14.74
N SER A 4 22.75 48.34 -14.06
CA SER A 4 22.25 47.74 -12.81
C SER A 4 21.01 46.88 -13.10
N SER A 5 21.30 45.69 -13.63
CA SER A 5 20.59 44.42 -13.47
C SER A 5 19.15 44.46 -12.88
N ASN A 6 18.15 44.29 -13.75
CA ASN A 6 16.82 43.78 -13.40
C ASN A 6 16.95 42.37 -12.78
N LYS A 7 17.05 42.29 -11.44
CA LYS A 7 17.20 41.03 -10.67
C LYS A 7 15.88 40.41 -10.19
N TYR A 8 14.76 40.85 -10.72
CA TYR A 8 13.49 40.13 -10.52
C TYR A 8 13.37 39.09 -11.62
N LYS A 9 13.89 37.89 -11.33
CA LYS A 9 13.65 36.66 -12.09
C LYS A 9 12.14 36.55 -12.35
N LEU A 10 11.72 36.95 -13.54
CA LEU A 10 10.34 36.80 -14.00
C LEU A 10 10.07 35.29 -13.94
N LYS A 11 9.20 34.86 -13.02
CA LYS A 11 8.72 33.46 -12.99
C LYS A 11 8.16 33.20 -14.39
N LYS A 12 8.85 32.39 -15.19
CA LYS A 12 8.37 31.96 -16.50
C LYS A 12 6.99 31.36 -16.25
N GLN A 13 5.94 31.99 -16.80
CA GLN A 13 4.59 31.47 -16.67
C GLN A 13 4.58 30.09 -17.32
N VAL A 14 4.16 29.08 -16.56
CA VAL A 14 4.13 27.71 -17.07
C VAL A 14 3.06 27.65 -18.15
N THR A 15 3.43 27.16 -19.32
CA THR A 15 2.51 27.02 -20.44
C THR A 15 1.45 25.95 -20.12
N GLU A 16 0.30 26.04 -20.79
CA GLU A 16 -0.78 25.06 -20.61
C GLU A 16 -0.32 23.63 -20.95
N GLU A 17 0.55 23.49 -21.95
CA GLU A 17 1.17 22.21 -22.33
C GLU A 17 2.09 21.67 -21.22
N GLU A 18 2.96 22.51 -20.63
CA GLU A 18 3.81 22.11 -19.50
C GLU A 18 2.97 21.69 -18.28
N MET A 19 1.83 22.37 -18.04
CA MET A 19 0.87 21.98 -17.00
C MET A 19 0.18 20.64 -17.31
N TYR A 20 -0.22 20.40 -18.55
CA TYR A 20 -0.81 19.13 -18.98
C TYR A 20 0.16 17.96 -18.80
N GLN A 21 1.41 18.12 -19.25
CA GLN A 21 2.46 17.11 -19.08
C GLN A 21 2.76 16.84 -17.61
N LEU A 22 2.77 17.87 -16.76
CA LEU A 22 2.94 17.70 -15.32
C LEU A 22 1.80 16.87 -14.71
N ARG A 23 0.54 17.14 -15.09
CA ARG A 23 -0.62 16.34 -14.64
C ARG A 23 -0.50 14.88 -15.07
N LEU A 24 -0.12 14.62 -16.32
CA LEU A 24 0.10 13.25 -16.81
C LEU A 24 1.18 12.52 -16.03
N LYS A 25 2.30 13.19 -15.75
CA LYS A 25 3.42 12.63 -14.97
C LYS A 25 3.00 12.29 -13.54
N ILE A 26 2.26 13.18 -12.88
CA ILE A 26 1.73 12.96 -11.53
C ILE A 26 0.75 11.78 -11.52
N ASN A 27 -0.20 11.75 -12.45
CA ASN A 27 -1.19 10.68 -12.56
C ASN A 27 -0.52 9.32 -12.84
N GLY A 28 0.51 9.30 -13.68
CA GLY A 28 1.32 8.10 -13.93
C GLY A 28 1.99 7.58 -12.67
N ARG A 29 2.58 8.47 -11.87
CA ARG A 29 3.20 8.12 -10.59
C ARG A 29 2.20 7.52 -9.61
N GLU A 30 1.03 8.13 -9.48
CA GLU A 30 0.00 7.64 -8.54
C GLU A 30 -0.59 6.30 -8.98
N ARG A 31 -0.78 6.07 -10.29
CA ARG A 31 -1.16 4.75 -10.80
C ARG A 31 -0.15 3.68 -10.43
N LYS A 32 1.15 3.96 -10.58
CA LYS A 32 2.21 3.02 -10.17
C LYS A 32 2.15 2.73 -8.67
N ARG A 33 2.05 3.77 -7.83
CA ARG A 33 1.91 3.61 -6.38
C ARG A 33 0.71 2.73 -6.01
N MET A 34 -0.44 2.95 -6.65
CA MET A 34 -1.64 2.15 -6.42
C MET A 34 -1.51 0.71 -6.92
N HIS A 35 -0.77 0.47 -8.00
CA HIS A 35 -0.45 -0.87 -8.47
C HIS A 35 0.38 -1.63 -7.44
N ASP A 36 1.46 -1.02 -6.94
CA ASP A 36 2.32 -1.62 -5.91
C ASP A 36 1.53 -1.93 -4.62
N LEU A 37 0.63 -1.01 -4.21
CA LEU A 37 -0.26 -1.24 -3.08
C LEU A 37 -1.22 -2.42 -3.30
N ASN A 38 -1.79 -2.53 -4.50
CA ASN A 38 -2.70 -3.63 -4.82
C ASN A 38 -1.95 -4.98 -4.90
N LEU A 39 -0.71 -4.99 -5.39
CA LEU A 39 0.15 -6.18 -5.37
C LEU A 39 0.43 -6.65 -3.94
N ALA A 40 0.81 -5.75 -3.05
CA ALA A 40 1.01 -6.08 -1.63
C ALA A 40 -0.29 -6.61 -0.99
N MET A 41 -1.45 -6.04 -1.35
CA MET A 41 -2.75 -6.49 -0.87
C MET A 41 -3.10 -7.90 -1.38
N ASP A 42 -2.69 -8.25 -2.59
CA ASP A 42 -2.87 -9.59 -3.15
C ASP A 42 -1.92 -10.60 -2.49
N GLY A 43 -0.66 -10.24 -2.25
CA GLY A 43 0.25 -11.06 -1.44
C GLY A 43 -0.27 -11.30 -0.02
N LEU A 44 -0.93 -10.32 0.60
CA LEU A 44 -1.60 -10.53 1.89
C LEU A 44 -2.73 -11.57 1.78
N ARG A 45 -3.49 -11.61 0.68
CA ARG A 45 -4.56 -12.59 0.49
C ARG A 45 -4.02 -14.00 0.39
N GLU A 46 -2.86 -14.20 -0.22
CA GLU A 46 -2.25 -15.53 -0.41
C GLU A 46 -1.90 -16.21 0.91
N VAL A 47 -1.57 -15.44 1.95
CA VAL A 47 -1.22 -15.97 3.27
C VAL A 47 -2.41 -16.06 4.23
N MET A 48 -3.63 -15.74 3.79
CA MET A 48 -4.82 -15.83 4.63
C MET A 48 -5.32 -17.28 4.75
N PRO A 49 -5.98 -17.63 5.87
CA PRO A 49 -6.69 -18.89 5.97
C PRO A 49 -7.76 -18.94 4.87
N TYR A 50 -7.92 -20.10 4.24
CA TYR A 50 -8.84 -20.35 3.12
C TYR A 50 -8.50 -19.58 1.83
N ALA A 51 -7.27 -19.09 1.66
CA ALA A 51 -6.83 -18.46 0.41
C ALA A 51 -6.79 -19.41 -0.79
N HIS A 52 -6.70 -20.72 -0.54
CA HIS A 52 -6.57 -21.75 -1.56
C HIS A 52 -7.79 -22.67 -1.57
N GLY A 53 -8.41 -22.80 -2.74
CA GLY A 53 -9.51 -23.73 -2.97
C GLY A 53 -10.24 -23.41 -4.28
N PRO A 54 -10.81 -24.42 -4.95
CA PRO A 54 -11.42 -24.27 -6.28
C PRO A 54 -12.62 -23.31 -6.32
N SER A 55 -13.20 -22.99 -5.16
CA SER A 55 -14.36 -22.10 -5.02
C SER A 55 -14.06 -20.81 -4.25
N VAL A 56 -12.80 -20.56 -3.90
CA VAL A 56 -12.42 -19.39 -3.09
C VAL A 56 -12.53 -18.11 -3.94
N ARG A 57 -13.37 -17.18 -3.50
CA ARG A 57 -13.52 -15.87 -4.14
C ARG A 57 -12.57 -14.85 -3.53
N LYS A 58 -12.07 -13.93 -4.37
CA LYS A 58 -11.23 -12.80 -3.93
C LYS A 58 -11.99 -11.93 -2.92
N LEU A 59 -11.45 -11.82 -1.71
CA LEU A 59 -12.00 -10.97 -0.66
C LEU A 59 -11.85 -9.47 -0.99
N SER A 60 -12.82 -8.67 -0.57
CA SER A 60 -12.73 -7.21 -0.64
C SER A 60 -11.53 -6.68 0.18
N LYS A 61 -11.09 -5.44 -0.08
CA LYS A 61 -9.95 -4.85 0.66
C LYS A 61 -10.21 -4.82 2.17
N ILE A 62 -11.39 -4.34 2.58
CA ILE A 62 -11.76 -4.28 4.00
C ILE A 62 -11.86 -5.67 4.62
N ALA A 63 -12.47 -6.64 3.92
CA ALA A 63 -12.60 -8.00 4.43
C ALA A 63 -11.22 -8.67 4.61
N THR A 64 -10.30 -8.45 3.67
CA THR A 64 -8.93 -8.98 3.76
C THR A 64 -8.20 -8.40 4.98
N LEU A 65 -8.31 -7.08 5.24
CA LEU A 65 -7.67 -6.46 6.42
C LEU A 65 -8.27 -6.95 7.74
N LEU A 66 -9.59 -7.09 7.81
CA LEU A 66 -10.27 -7.63 8.99
C LEU A 66 -9.86 -9.08 9.25
N LEU A 67 -9.83 -9.91 8.20
CA LEU A 67 -9.40 -11.29 8.29
C LEU A 67 -7.94 -11.39 8.75
N ALA A 68 -7.04 -10.59 8.17
CA ALA A 68 -5.63 -10.56 8.56
C ALA A 68 -5.45 -10.21 10.05
N ARG A 69 -6.14 -9.17 10.53
CA ARG A 69 -6.12 -8.80 11.96
C ARG A 69 -6.58 -9.95 12.85
N ASN A 70 -7.71 -10.56 12.51
CA ASN A 70 -8.26 -11.65 13.31
C ASN A 70 -7.38 -12.89 13.26
N TYR A 71 -6.75 -13.16 12.12
CA TYR A 71 -5.85 -14.29 11.95
C TYR A 71 -4.60 -14.14 12.83
N ILE A 72 -4.00 -12.95 12.87
CA ILE A 72 -2.89 -12.65 13.80
C ILE A 72 -3.30 -12.92 15.25
N LEU A 73 -4.44 -12.39 15.70
CA LEU A 73 -4.91 -12.60 17.07
C LEU A 73 -5.12 -14.09 17.41
N MET A 74 -5.71 -14.84 16.49
CA MET A 74 -5.96 -16.27 16.66
C MET A 74 -4.67 -17.08 16.73
N LEU A 75 -3.69 -16.78 15.87
CA LEU A 75 -2.36 -17.41 15.92
C LEU A 75 -1.64 -17.10 17.23
N THR A 76 -1.67 -15.86 17.70
CA THR A 76 -1.07 -15.47 18.99
C THR A 76 -1.71 -16.24 20.14
N SER A 77 -3.04 -16.28 20.22
CA SER A 77 -3.76 -17.02 21.27
C SER A 77 -3.46 -18.51 21.23
N SER A 78 -3.32 -19.08 20.02
CA SER A 78 -3.00 -20.50 19.83
C SER A 78 -1.57 -20.82 20.28
N LEU A 79 -0.61 -19.92 20.03
CA LEU A 79 0.77 -20.05 20.51
C LEU A 79 0.86 -19.98 22.03
N ASP A 80 0.12 -19.06 22.67
CA ASP A 80 0.14 -18.93 24.13
C ASP A 80 -0.48 -20.16 24.81
N GLU A 81 -1.57 -20.69 24.26
CA GLU A 81 -2.17 -21.93 24.76
C GLU A 81 -1.23 -23.12 24.59
N MET A 82 -0.58 -23.26 23.43
CA MET A 82 0.42 -24.33 23.23
C MET A 82 1.59 -24.23 24.21
N LYS A 83 2.08 -23.01 24.52
CA LYS A 83 3.12 -22.82 25.54
C LYS A 83 2.65 -23.23 26.93
N ARG A 84 1.41 -22.88 27.30
CA ARG A 84 0.80 -23.28 28.57
C ARG A 84 0.74 -24.80 28.69
N LEU A 85 0.21 -25.48 27.67
CA LEU A 85 0.10 -26.93 27.64
C LEU A 85 1.46 -27.63 27.72
N VAL A 86 2.47 -27.13 26.98
CA VAL A 86 3.83 -27.67 27.07
C VAL A 86 4.43 -27.43 28.45
N GLY A 87 4.23 -26.25 29.04
CA GLY A 87 4.69 -25.93 30.39
C GLY A 87 3.97 -26.71 31.50
N GLU A 88 2.79 -27.30 31.22
CA GLU A 88 2.09 -28.20 32.15
C GLU A 88 2.61 -29.65 32.04
N ILE A 89 3.30 -30.00 30.95
CA ILE A 89 3.87 -31.34 30.71
C ILE A 89 5.29 -31.48 31.32
N TYR A 90 6.01 -30.36 31.49
CA TYR A 90 7.37 -30.32 32.04
C TYR A 90 7.41 -29.67 33.41
#